data_AF-A0A067F9W7-F1
#
_entry.id   AF-A0A067F9W7-F1
#
_cell.length_a   1.000
_cell.length_b   1.000
_cell.length_c   1.000
_cell.angle_alpha   90.00
_cell.angle_beta   90.00
_cell.angle_gamma   90.00
#
_symmetry.space_group_name_H-M   'P 1'
#
loop_
_entity.id
_entity.type
_entity.pdbx_description
1 polymer ?
#
loop_
_entity_poly.entity_id
_entity_poly.type
_entity_poly.pdbx_seq_one_letter_code
_entity_poly.pdbx_strand_id
1 'polypeptide(L)'
;MTKKSRDRREYPLNCSGGIRTNTNPGTYPTSYTTKDEDHNGPAPSTCPDYFRWIHKDLRPWVHTGITREMIERGREPGYFRLGNHEVSWHRKELMKCNVSEGQDWSARLYSQNWNIEQRKASSNLTWPANVKTGLIPMHHYWPIMENDKCRSIKFAVDWGNNHTETAQGLGKAASKFVQEELKLDNVYDYMFHLLNHYSKLLRYQPTIPPKADEYCAETLGCPEEGLARKFMEESFVKSPKETSPCTLPPPYDPISLHDVLWGEKKSVLQVESWTRAYWETQTKQ
;
A
#
# COMPACT_ATOMS: atom_id res chain seq x y z
N MET A 1 23.83 26.88 -27.35
CA MET A 1 22.65 26.07 -27.70
C MET A 1 21.66 26.16 -26.55
N THR A 2 20.57 26.89 -26.76
CA THR A 2 19.49 27.10 -25.79
C THR A 2 18.74 25.78 -25.58
N LYS A 3 18.76 25.24 -24.36
CA LYS A 3 17.89 24.12 -23.96
C LYS A 3 16.44 24.60 -24.17
N LYS A 4 15.77 24.05 -25.18
CA LYS A 4 14.35 24.32 -25.42
C LYS A 4 13.60 23.78 -24.19
N SER A 5 13.06 24.68 -23.38
CA SER A 5 12.17 24.32 -22.28
C SER A 5 11.05 23.46 -22.86
N ARG A 6 10.97 22.18 -22.46
CA ARG A 6 9.81 21.35 -22.76
C ARG A 6 8.60 22.02 -22.12
N ASP A 7 7.59 22.31 -22.93
CA ASP A 7 6.37 22.91 -22.46
C ASP A 7 5.58 21.81 -21.71
N ARG A 8 5.73 21.77 -20.38
CA ARG A 8 5.10 20.78 -19.51
C ARG A 8 3.60 21.02 -19.55
N ARG A 9 2.87 20.19 -20.29
CA ARG A 9 1.40 20.27 -20.33
C ARG A 9 0.82 19.83 -18.98
N GLU A 10 0.22 20.80 -18.29
CA GLU A 10 -0.53 20.56 -17.06
C GLU A 10 -2.02 20.37 -17.34
N TYR A 11 -2.63 19.45 -16.61
CA TYR A 11 -4.04 19.08 -16.63
C TYR A 11 -4.60 19.30 -15.22
N PRO A 12 -4.88 20.56 -14.83
CA PRO A 12 -5.49 20.86 -13.54
C PRO A 12 -6.97 20.42 -13.51
N LEU A 13 -7.45 20.08 -12.32
CA LEU A 13 -8.87 19.79 -12.08
C LEU A 13 -9.73 21.00 -12.49
N ASN A 14 -10.66 20.81 -13.42
CA ASN A 14 -11.58 21.85 -13.87
C ASN A 14 -13.00 21.59 -13.36
N CYS A 15 -13.38 22.30 -12.29
CA CYS A 15 -14.72 22.21 -11.70
C CYS A 15 -15.68 23.35 -12.16
N SER A 16 -15.35 24.05 -13.24
CA SER A 16 -16.04 25.29 -13.66
C SER A 16 -17.39 25.07 -14.35
N GLY A 17 -17.81 23.82 -14.57
CA GLY A 17 -19.12 23.46 -15.10
C GLY A 17 -20.00 22.88 -14.00
N GLY A 18 -20.97 23.64 -13.50
CA GLY A 18 -21.99 23.18 -12.53
C GLY A 18 -22.96 22.11 -13.08
N ILE A 19 -22.57 21.36 -14.10
CA ILE A 19 -23.35 20.26 -14.65
C ILE A 19 -22.66 18.97 -14.23
N ARG A 20 -23.37 18.16 -13.44
CA ARG A 20 -23.04 16.78 -13.06
C ARG A 20 -23.06 15.82 -14.26
N THR A 21 -22.51 16.21 -15.41
CA THR A 21 -22.35 15.35 -16.56
C THR A 21 -20.98 14.69 -16.46
N ASN A 22 -21.00 13.36 -16.29
CA ASN A 22 -19.84 12.46 -16.33
C ASN A 22 -19.22 12.45 -17.72
N THR A 23 -18.70 13.57 -18.18
CA THR A 23 -18.07 13.69 -19.48
C THR A 23 -16.71 14.33 -19.28
N ASN A 24 -15.70 13.52 -19.57
CA ASN A 24 -14.31 13.92 -19.68
C ASN A 24 -14.22 15.22 -20.51
N PRO A 25 -13.53 16.28 -20.03
CA PRO A 25 -13.39 17.52 -20.77
C PRO A 25 -12.65 17.38 -22.12
N GLY A 26 -12.23 16.17 -22.51
CA GLY A 26 -11.58 15.88 -23.79
C GLY A 26 -10.16 16.43 -23.87
N THR A 27 -9.65 16.94 -22.75
CA THR A 27 -8.33 17.57 -22.64
C THR A 27 -7.23 16.55 -22.34
N TYR A 28 -7.57 15.39 -21.78
CA TYR A 28 -6.60 14.33 -21.52
C TYR A 28 -6.17 13.65 -22.83
N PRO A 29 -4.85 13.43 -23.04
CA PRO A 29 -4.36 12.80 -24.25
C PRO A 29 -4.82 11.34 -24.32
N THR A 30 -5.55 10.98 -25.38
CA THR A 30 -5.99 9.60 -25.68
C THR A 30 -4.89 8.76 -26.35
N SER A 31 -3.82 9.40 -26.80
CA SER A 31 -2.63 8.73 -27.33
C SER A 31 -1.38 9.46 -26.86
N TYR A 32 -0.45 8.73 -26.26
CA TYR A 32 0.89 9.24 -25.98
C TYR A 32 1.77 8.91 -27.19
N THR A 33 2.23 9.91 -27.92
CA THR A 33 3.30 9.70 -28.89
C THR A 33 4.62 9.91 -28.15
N THR A 34 5.43 8.85 -28.03
CA THR A 34 6.84 8.95 -27.62
C THR A 34 7.64 9.62 -28.74
N LYS A 35 7.26 10.83 -29.14
CA LYS A 35 8.14 11.68 -29.93
C LYS A 35 9.14 12.22 -28.92
N ASP A 36 10.37 11.74 -29.07
CA ASP A 36 11.54 11.95 -28.21
C ASP A 36 11.79 10.81 -27.20
N GLU A 37 12.05 9.60 -27.69
CA GLU A 37 13.06 8.75 -27.05
C GLU A 37 14.41 9.49 -27.17
N ASP A 38 14.65 10.44 -26.27
CA ASP A 38 15.99 10.99 -26.10
C ASP A 38 16.82 9.85 -25.50
N HIS A 39 17.54 9.12 -26.36
CA HIS A 39 18.46 8.03 -26.03
C HIS A 39 19.63 8.47 -25.13
N ASN A 40 19.59 9.72 -24.62
CA ASN A 40 20.56 10.35 -23.73
C ASN A 40 20.03 10.58 -22.30
N GLY A 41 18.87 10.01 -21.94
CA GLY A 41 18.44 9.94 -20.54
C GLY A 41 19.31 8.95 -19.73
N PRO A 42 19.56 9.20 -18.43
CA PRO A 42 20.15 8.18 -17.56
C PRO A 42 19.31 6.90 -17.64
N ALA A 43 19.96 5.73 -17.66
CA ALA A 43 19.25 4.45 -17.65
C ALA A 43 18.23 4.43 -16.49
N PRO A 44 16.99 3.94 -16.72
CA PRO A 44 15.98 3.92 -15.67
C PRO A 44 16.52 3.13 -14.48
N SER A 45 16.48 3.76 -13.30
CA SER A 45 16.92 3.13 -12.07
C SER A 45 16.15 1.83 -11.83
N THR A 46 16.78 0.85 -11.19
CA THR A 46 16.09 -0.37 -10.75
C THR A 46 15.00 0.00 -9.74
N CYS A 47 13.80 -0.57 -9.88
CA CYS A 47 12.74 -0.36 -8.89
C CYS A 47 13.16 -0.93 -7.52
N PRO A 48 12.60 -0.40 -6.42
CA PRO A 48 12.78 -0.97 -5.09
C PRO A 48 12.53 -2.49 -5.04
N ASP A 49 13.22 -3.19 -4.15
CA ASP A 49 13.27 -4.65 -4.19
C ASP A 49 11.90 -5.31 -3.91
N TYR A 50 11.03 -4.64 -3.15
CA TYR A 50 9.66 -5.10 -2.91
C TYR A 50 8.79 -5.17 -4.18
N PHE A 51 9.19 -4.55 -5.29
CA PHE A 51 8.49 -4.70 -6.57
C PHE A 51 8.56 -6.14 -7.10
N ARG A 52 9.53 -6.94 -6.66
CA ARG A 52 9.64 -8.37 -7.02
C ARG A 52 8.39 -9.16 -6.63
N TRP A 53 7.66 -8.71 -5.61
CA TRP A 53 6.41 -9.35 -5.17
C TRP A 53 5.30 -9.34 -6.23
N ILE A 54 5.34 -8.41 -7.19
CA ILE A 54 4.42 -8.40 -8.35
C ILE A 54 4.45 -9.75 -9.08
N HIS A 55 5.64 -10.35 -9.25
CA HIS A 55 5.76 -11.67 -9.89
C HIS A 55 5.06 -12.76 -9.10
N LYS A 56 5.10 -12.69 -7.77
CA LYS A 56 4.43 -13.65 -6.89
C LYS A 56 2.93 -13.46 -6.90
N ASP A 57 2.46 -12.21 -6.82
CA ASP A 57 1.03 -11.87 -6.82
C ASP A 57 0.36 -12.31 -8.12
N LEU A 58 1.07 -12.19 -9.25
CA LEU A 58 0.56 -12.60 -10.56
C LEU A 58 0.83 -14.07 -10.90
N ARG A 59 1.67 -14.78 -10.12
CA ARG A 59 2.05 -16.18 -10.33
C ARG A 59 0.86 -17.12 -10.60
N PRO A 60 -0.30 -17.01 -9.91
CA PRO A 60 -1.44 -17.91 -10.16
C PRO A 60 -1.92 -17.91 -11.62
N TRP A 61 -1.70 -16.81 -12.34
CA TRP A 61 -2.20 -16.63 -13.70
C TRP A 61 -1.11 -16.67 -14.78
N VAL A 62 0.17 -16.81 -14.42
CA VAL A 62 1.29 -16.80 -15.39
C VAL A 62 1.16 -17.90 -16.44
N HIS A 63 0.70 -19.09 -16.04
CA HIS A 63 0.58 -20.24 -16.96
C HIS A 63 -0.84 -20.44 -17.49
N THR A 64 -1.86 -20.12 -16.69
CA THR A 64 -3.27 -20.32 -17.09
C THR A 64 -3.80 -19.14 -17.91
N GLY A 65 -3.22 -17.95 -17.70
CA GLY A 65 -3.80 -16.66 -18.05
C GLY A 65 -5.13 -16.38 -17.33
N ILE A 66 -5.71 -15.23 -17.66
CA ILE A 66 -6.96 -14.73 -17.09
C ILE A 66 -8.01 -14.72 -18.20
N THR A 67 -9.07 -15.50 -18.03
CA THR A 67 -10.18 -15.60 -18.99
C THR A 67 -11.30 -14.65 -18.61
N ARG A 68 -12.18 -14.35 -19.57
CA ARG A 68 -13.35 -13.50 -19.36
C ARG A 68 -14.28 -14.10 -18.30
N GLU A 69 -14.48 -15.41 -18.35
CA GLU A 69 -15.35 -16.16 -17.44
C GLU A 69 -14.82 -16.09 -16.00
N MET A 70 -13.50 -16.05 -15.79
CA MET A 70 -12.92 -15.88 -14.45
C MET A 70 -13.29 -14.54 -13.83
N ILE A 71 -13.21 -13.46 -14.62
CA ILE A 71 -13.56 -12.11 -14.18
C ILE A 71 -15.07 -11.99 -13.95
N GLU A 72 -15.88 -12.55 -14.84
CA GLU A 72 -17.33 -12.50 -14.73
C GLU A 72 -17.88 -13.35 -13.57
N ARG A 73 -17.22 -14.47 -13.22
CA ARG A 73 -17.55 -15.25 -12.00
C ARG A 73 -17.22 -14.50 -10.70
N GLY A 74 -16.23 -13.62 -10.72
CA GLY A 74 -15.84 -12.80 -9.57
C GLY A 74 -16.75 -11.59 -9.31
N ARG A 75 -17.87 -11.46 -10.03
CA ARG A 75 -18.75 -10.28 -10.03
C ARG A 75 -19.66 -10.15 -8.79
N GLU A 76 -19.64 -11.10 -7.86
CA GLU A 76 -20.25 -10.86 -6.55
C GLU A 76 -19.47 -9.75 -5.82
N PRO A 77 -20.14 -8.82 -5.13
CA PRO A 77 -19.47 -7.67 -4.54
C PRO A 77 -18.56 -8.13 -3.40
N GLY A 78 -17.25 -8.18 -3.68
CA GLY A 78 -16.23 -8.11 -2.64
C GLY A 78 -16.32 -6.75 -1.98
N TYR A 79 -17.09 -6.65 -0.89
CA TYR A 79 -17.15 -5.44 -0.09
C TYR A 79 -15.83 -5.27 0.66
N PHE A 80 -15.07 -4.25 0.28
CA PHE A 80 -13.92 -3.79 1.05
C PHE A 80 -14.42 -3.16 2.36
N ARG A 81 -13.95 -3.68 3.50
CA ARG A 81 -14.31 -3.17 4.83
C ARG A 81 -13.19 -2.27 5.36
N LEU A 82 -13.49 -0.98 5.50
CA LEU A 82 -12.64 -0.02 6.19
C LEU A 82 -12.72 -0.21 7.71
N GLY A 83 -11.56 -0.11 8.36
CA GLY A 83 -11.33 -0.65 9.69
C GLY A 83 -11.73 0.24 10.87
N ASN A 84 -12.93 0.07 11.43
CA ASN A 84 -13.22 0.36 12.85
C ASN A 84 -12.83 -0.86 13.74
N HIS A 85 -12.71 -0.73 15.06
CA HIS A 85 -12.46 -1.89 15.95
C HIS A 85 -13.53 -2.99 15.82
N GLU A 86 -14.77 -2.63 15.46
CA GLU A 86 -15.88 -3.57 15.28
C GLU A 86 -15.82 -4.42 14.00
N VAL A 87 -15.01 -4.04 13.00
CA VAL A 87 -15.01 -4.76 11.70
C VAL A 87 -13.96 -5.88 11.62
N SER A 88 -13.09 -5.98 12.62
CA SER A 88 -12.06 -7.01 12.69
C SER A 88 -12.02 -7.60 14.10
N TRP A 89 -12.19 -8.92 14.19
CA TRP A 89 -12.07 -9.65 15.45
C TRP A 89 -10.74 -9.31 16.15
N HIS A 90 -9.65 -9.26 15.38
CA HIS A 90 -8.32 -8.93 15.89
C HIS A 90 -8.26 -7.55 16.55
N ARG A 91 -8.95 -6.54 16.01
CA ARG A 91 -8.96 -5.17 16.58
C ARG A 91 -9.85 -5.08 17.81
N LYS A 92 -10.98 -5.79 17.81
CA LYS A 92 -11.88 -5.87 18.96
C LYS A 92 -11.20 -6.53 20.17
N GLU A 93 -10.41 -7.58 19.94
CA GLU A 93 -9.64 -8.23 21.02
C GLU A 93 -8.57 -7.32 21.61
N LEU A 94 -7.92 -6.47 20.80
CA LEU A 94 -6.97 -5.48 21.32
C LEU A 94 -7.62 -4.51 22.32
N MET A 95 -8.87 -4.12 22.07
CA MET A 95 -9.62 -3.24 22.98
C MET A 95 -10.00 -3.92 24.30
N LYS A 96 -9.97 -5.25 24.35
CA LYS A 96 -10.28 -6.05 25.55
C LYS A 96 -9.04 -6.44 26.35
N CYS A 97 -7.85 -6.04 25.90
CA CYS A 97 -6.62 -6.44 26.56
C CYS A 97 -6.55 -5.91 27.99
N ASN A 98 -6.58 -6.84 28.94
CA ASN A 98 -6.27 -6.61 30.33
C ASN A 98 -5.41 -7.80 30.80
N VAL A 99 -4.14 -7.56 31.10
CA VAL A 99 -3.18 -8.65 31.42
C VAL A 99 -3.40 -9.18 32.84
N SER A 100 -3.84 -8.32 33.77
CA SER A 100 -4.31 -8.67 35.13
C SER A 100 -5.06 -7.49 35.78
N GLU A 101 -5.92 -7.75 36.79
CA GLU A 101 -6.48 -6.68 37.62
C GLU A 101 -5.34 -5.93 38.35
N GLY A 102 -5.22 -4.62 38.08
CA GLY A 102 -4.31 -3.72 38.80
C GLY A 102 -2.92 -3.47 38.17
N GLN A 103 -2.57 -4.05 37.02
CA GLN A 103 -1.33 -3.72 36.30
C GLN A 103 -1.60 -2.73 35.14
N ASP A 104 -0.89 -1.59 35.13
CA ASP A 104 -0.88 -0.70 33.96
C ASP A 104 -0.02 -1.33 32.86
N TRP A 105 -0.59 -1.44 31.66
CA TRP A 105 -0.03 -2.07 30.48
C TRP A 105 0.81 -1.09 29.65
N SER A 106 0.90 0.17 30.06
CA SER A 106 1.75 1.25 29.51
C SER A 106 1.61 1.53 28.02
N ALA A 107 0.69 0.86 27.33
CA ALA A 107 0.20 1.23 26.01
C ALA A 107 -1.19 1.86 26.17
N ARG A 108 -1.49 2.89 25.39
CA ARG A 108 -2.80 3.55 25.40
C ARG A 108 -3.43 3.31 24.04
N LEU A 109 -4.47 2.48 23.99
CA LEU A 109 -5.27 2.30 22.77
C LEU A 109 -6.44 3.28 22.82
N TYR A 110 -6.54 4.10 21.77
CA TYR A 110 -7.67 5.00 21.57
C TYR A 110 -8.57 4.44 20.48
N SER A 111 -9.87 4.37 20.75
CA SER A 111 -10.84 4.12 19.69
C SER A 111 -10.90 5.36 18.81
N GLN A 112 -10.56 5.19 17.52
CA GLN A 112 -10.73 6.26 16.55
C GLN A 112 -12.14 6.19 15.97
N ASN A 113 -12.85 7.33 15.97
CA ASN A 113 -14.14 7.43 15.31
C ASN A 113 -13.95 7.52 13.79
N TRP A 114 -13.95 6.36 13.15
CA TRP A 114 -13.69 6.25 11.71
C TRP A 114 -14.73 6.96 10.84
N ASN A 115 -15.95 7.18 11.33
CA ASN A 115 -16.98 7.95 10.61
C ASN A 115 -16.60 9.44 10.47
N ILE A 116 -15.85 9.96 11.44
CA ILE A 116 -15.35 11.34 11.42
C ILE A 116 -14.04 11.40 10.62
N GLU A 117 -13.15 10.43 10.80
CA GLU A 117 -11.86 10.40 10.11
C GLU A 117 -12.01 10.13 8.61
N GLN A 118 -12.98 9.32 8.16
CA GLN A 118 -13.30 9.16 6.74
C GLN A 118 -13.74 10.48 6.08
N ARG A 119 -14.47 11.34 6.80
CA ARG A 119 -14.87 12.66 6.27
C ARG A 119 -13.70 13.64 6.14
N LYS A 120 -12.60 13.41 6.87
CA LYS A 120 -11.37 14.20 6.80
C LYS A 120 -10.37 13.62 5.80
N ALA A 121 -10.27 12.30 5.74
CA ALA A 121 -9.44 11.56 4.78
C ALA A 121 -10.27 11.28 3.52
N SER A 122 -10.50 12.30 2.71
CA SER A 122 -11.20 12.14 1.43
C SER A 122 -10.30 11.56 0.34
N SER A 123 -9.51 10.56 0.67
CA SER A 123 -8.84 9.73 -0.32
C SER A 123 -8.91 8.28 0.12
N ASN A 124 -9.62 7.50 -0.69
CA ASN A 124 -9.72 6.04 -0.67
C ASN A 124 -8.35 5.39 -0.96
N LEU A 125 -7.33 5.72 -0.18
CA LEU A 125 -6.03 5.08 -0.23
C LEU A 125 -5.91 4.14 0.96
N THR A 126 -6.63 3.02 0.87
CA THR A 126 -6.12 1.80 1.50
C THR A 126 -4.78 1.50 0.84
N TRP A 127 -3.71 1.56 1.64
CA TRP A 127 -2.42 1.03 1.22
C TRP A 127 -2.62 -0.41 0.72
N PRO A 128 -2.19 -0.74 -0.50
CA PRO A 128 -2.37 -2.09 -0.99
C PRO A 128 -1.57 -3.07 -0.11
N ALA A 129 -2.00 -4.33 -0.08
CA ALA A 129 -1.37 -5.38 0.74
C ALA A 129 0.12 -5.58 0.44
N ASN A 130 0.60 -5.05 -0.70
CA ASN A 130 1.99 -5.01 -1.16
C ASN A 130 2.92 -4.11 -0.31
N VAL A 131 2.40 -3.20 0.51
CA VAL A 131 3.28 -2.41 1.41
C VAL A 131 3.81 -3.28 2.53
N LYS A 132 2.98 -4.21 3.03
CA LYS A 132 3.40 -5.17 4.06
C LYS A 132 4.59 -6.00 3.59
N THR A 133 4.63 -6.36 2.30
CA THR A 133 5.69 -7.21 1.74
C THR A 133 7.05 -6.50 1.60
N GLY A 134 7.12 -5.17 1.77
CA GLY A 134 8.39 -4.45 1.89
C GLY A 134 8.87 -4.25 3.33
N LEU A 135 8.00 -4.48 4.34
CA LEU A 135 8.35 -4.30 5.74
C LEU A 135 8.88 -5.61 6.33
N ILE A 136 10.11 -5.58 6.84
CA ILE A 136 10.80 -6.75 7.39
C ILE A 136 10.66 -6.77 8.92
N PRO A 137 10.17 -7.87 9.53
CA PRO A 137 10.08 -7.99 10.98
C PRO A 137 11.48 -7.96 11.62
N MET A 138 11.59 -7.34 12.79
CA MET A 138 12.85 -7.12 13.52
C MET A 138 13.88 -6.23 12.79
N HIS A 139 13.50 -5.59 11.68
CA HIS A 139 14.27 -4.54 11.02
C HIS A 139 13.47 -3.24 10.90
N HIS A 140 12.22 -3.32 10.45
CA HIS A 140 11.33 -2.15 10.35
C HIS A 140 10.32 -2.10 11.51
N TYR A 141 9.91 -3.24 12.05
CA TYR A 141 8.89 -3.28 13.11
C TYR A 141 9.04 -4.50 14.02
N TRP A 142 8.41 -4.42 15.19
CA TRP A 142 8.30 -5.55 16.12
C TRP A 142 7.06 -6.40 15.80
N PRO A 143 7.20 -7.71 15.53
CA PRO A 143 6.06 -8.56 15.22
C PRO A 143 5.21 -8.85 16.46
N ILE A 144 3.88 -8.76 16.31
CA ILE A 144 2.90 -9.10 17.36
C ILE A 144 2.24 -10.42 17.01
N MET A 145 2.18 -11.33 17.97
CA MET A 145 1.59 -12.65 17.78
C MET A 145 0.11 -12.55 17.37
N GLU A 146 -0.35 -13.45 16.51
CA GLU A 146 -1.77 -13.51 16.17
C GLU A 146 -2.62 -14.03 17.33
N ASN A 147 -2.08 -15.03 18.03
CA ASN A 147 -2.64 -15.60 19.26
C ASN A 147 -2.13 -14.83 20.50
N ASP A 148 -2.97 -14.66 21.52
CA ASP A 148 -2.62 -14.01 22.80
C ASP A 148 -1.95 -12.63 22.63
N LYS A 149 -2.61 -11.75 21.86
CA LYS A 149 -2.12 -10.41 21.51
C LYS A 149 -1.76 -9.55 22.71
N CYS A 150 -2.54 -9.66 23.78
CA CYS A 150 -2.38 -8.83 24.97
C CYS A 150 -1.05 -9.11 25.65
N ARG A 151 -0.70 -10.39 25.84
CA ARG A 151 0.60 -10.79 26.39
C ARG A 151 1.75 -10.47 25.45
N SER A 152 1.54 -10.61 24.14
CA SER A 152 2.54 -10.25 23.13
C SER A 152 2.86 -8.75 23.17
N ILE A 153 1.85 -7.90 23.26
CA ILE A 153 2.01 -6.44 23.31
C ILE A 153 2.66 -6.00 24.62
N LYS A 154 2.20 -6.55 25.76
CA LYS A 154 2.81 -6.22 27.06
C LYS A 154 4.30 -6.56 27.08
N PHE A 155 4.67 -7.73 26.58
CA PHE A 155 6.06 -8.10 26.43
C PHE A 155 6.81 -7.14 25.49
N ALA A 156 6.23 -6.79 24.34
CA ALA A 156 6.85 -5.85 23.40
C ALA A 156 7.12 -4.47 24.03
N VAL A 157 6.17 -3.95 24.83
CA VAL A 157 6.31 -2.68 25.55
C VAL A 157 7.41 -2.77 26.60
N ASP A 158 7.39 -3.80 27.44
CA ASP A 158 8.41 -3.99 28.49
C ASP A 158 9.81 -4.17 27.87
N TRP A 159 9.90 -4.97 26.81
CA TRP A 159 11.14 -5.18 26.08
C TRP A 159 11.65 -3.87 25.47
N GLY A 160 10.77 -3.10 24.80
CA GLY A 160 11.13 -1.83 24.16
C GLY A 160 11.59 -0.77 25.17
N ASN A 161 10.96 -0.71 26.34
CA ASN A 161 11.36 0.18 27.43
C ASN A 161 12.73 -0.18 28.01
N ASN A 162 13.12 -1.47 27.96
CA ASN A 162 14.43 -1.95 28.40
C ASN A 162 15.50 -1.98 27.28
N HIS A 163 15.10 -1.76 26.02
CA HIS A 163 15.99 -1.79 24.83
C HIS A 163 15.74 -0.56 23.95
N THR A 164 15.83 0.62 24.55
CA THR A 164 15.44 1.90 23.93
C THR A 164 16.22 2.19 22.65
N GLU A 165 17.52 1.92 22.60
CA GLU A 165 18.34 2.12 21.41
C GLU A 165 17.89 1.23 20.24
N THR A 166 17.61 -0.05 20.51
CA THR A 166 17.13 -0.98 19.48
C THR A 166 15.73 -0.62 19.01
N ALA A 167 14.83 -0.26 19.93
CA ALA A 167 13.49 0.21 19.60
C ALA A 167 13.53 1.49 18.73
N GLN A 168 14.42 2.44 19.06
CA GLN A 168 14.63 3.64 18.26
C GLN A 168 15.21 3.30 16.87
N GLY A 169 16.14 2.33 16.80
CA GLY A 169 16.71 1.83 15.55
C GLY A 169 15.64 1.28 14.61
N LEU A 170 14.75 0.43 15.11
CA LEU A 170 13.60 -0.09 14.36
C LEU A 170 12.71 1.04 13.82
N GLY A 171 12.35 1.99 14.69
CA GLY A 171 11.53 3.13 14.31
C GLY A 171 12.17 4.01 13.23
N LYS A 172 13.47 4.27 13.33
CA LYS A 172 14.24 5.00 12.30
C LYS A 172 14.26 4.24 10.97
N ALA A 173 14.49 2.93 10.98
CA ALA A 173 14.50 2.11 9.77
C ALA A 173 13.14 2.08 9.07
N ALA A 174 12.04 1.88 9.81
CA ALA A 174 10.68 1.99 9.25
C ALA A 174 10.39 3.37 8.69
N SER A 175 10.74 4.43 9.43
CA SER A 175 10.48 5.81 8.99
C SER A 175 11.25 6.12 7.70
N LYS A 176 12.51 5.66 7.61
CA LYS A 176 13.32 5.76 6.41
C LYS A 176 12.68 5.01 5.24
N PHE A 177 12.23 3.77 5.42
CA PHE A 177 11.53 3.01 4.38
C PHE A 177 10.29 3.75 3.86
N VAL A 178 9.46 4.28 4.75
CA VAL A 178 8.25 5.05 4.35
C VAL A 178 8.63 6.32 3.57
N GLN A 179 9.64 7.04 4.03
CA GLN A 179 10.05 8.31 3.43
C GLN A 179 10.81 8.13 2.11
N GLU A 180 11.61 7.08 1.99
CA GLU A 180 12.53 6.88 0.87
C GLU A 180 11.99 5.90 -0.18
N GLU A 181 11.35 4.80 0.25
CA GLU A 181 10.92 3.71 -0.62
C GLU A 181 9.41 3.71 -0.89
N LEU A 182 8.56 4.20 0.02
CA LEU A 182 7.11 4.35 -0.21
C LEU A 182 6.70 5.75 -0.69
N LYS A 183 7.55 6.37 -1.51
CA LYS A 183 7.22 7.64 -2.16
C LYS A 183 6.07 7.46 -3.16
N LEU A 184 5.30 8.53 -3.37
CA LEU A 184 4.20 8.54 -4.32
C LEU A 184 4.65 8.14 -5.75
N ASP A 185 5.87 8.51 -6.13
CA ASP A 185 6.49 8.07 -7.39
C ASP A 185 6.60 6.55 -7.50
N ASN A 186 7.03 5.88 -6.43
CA ASN A 186 7.13 4.43 -6.38
C ASN A 186 5.75 3.77 -6.28
N VAL A 187 4.76 4.42 -5.66
CA VAL A 187 3.38 3.93 -5.66
C VAL A 187 2.83 3.89 -7.09
N TYR A 188 2.99 4.97 -7.86
CA TYR A 188 2.54 5.02 -9.25
C TYR A 188 3.34 4.08 -10.16
N ASP A 189 4.66 4.00 -10.00
CA ASP A 189 5.48 3.04 -10.76
C ASP A 189 5.07 1.60 -10.43
N TYR A 190 4.72 1.29 -9.16
CA TYR A 190 4.23 -0.05 -8.77
C TYR A 190 2.89 -0.36 -9.41
N MET A 191 1.93 0.58 -9.36
CA MET A 191 0.63 0.43 -10.00
C MET A 191 0.77 0.21 -11.51
N PHE A 192 1.64 0.99 -12.15
CA PHE A 192 1.93 0.82 -13.57
C PHE A 192 2.47 -0.57 -13.87
N HIS A 193 3.50 -1.03 -13.15
CA HIS A 193 4.07 -2.37 -13.37
C HIS A 193 3.05 -3.49 -13.12
N LEU A 194 2.28 -3.41 -12.02
CA LEU A 194 1.25 -4.39 -11.71
C LEU A 194 0.19 -4.47 -12.80
N LEU A 195 -0.39 -3.34 -13.21
CA LEU A 195 -1.43 -3.29 -14.23
C LEU A 195 -0.91 -3.69 -15.61
N ASN A 196 0.32 -3.28 -15.97
CA ASN A 196 0.96 -3.63 -17.23
C ASN A 196 1.32 -5.12 -17.31
N HIS A 197 1.76 -5.73 -16.22
CA HIS A 197 2.01 -7.18 -16.19
C HIS A 197 0.70 -7.97 -16.15
N TYR A 198 -0.30 -7.49 -15.40
CA TYR A 198 -1.63 -8.09 -15.37
C TYR A 198 -2.30 -8.09 -16.75
N SER A 199 -2.23 -6.98 -17.49
CA SER A 199 -2.85 -6.87 -18.81
C SER A 199 -2.29 -7.89 -19.82
N LYS A 200 -1.00 -8.22 -19.72
CA LYS A 200 -0.35 -9.27 -20.54
C LYS A 200 -0.87 -10.68 -20.26
N LEU A 201 -1.52 -10.91 -19.12
CA LEU A 201 -2.08 -12.21 -18.74
C LEU A 201 -3.52 -12.39 -19.23
N LEU A 202 -4.17 -11.33 -19.72
CA LEU A 202 -5.52 -11.40 -20.25
C LEU A 202 -5.54 -12.22 -21.55
N ARG A 203 -6.38 -13.27 -21.58
CA ARG A 203 -6.58 -14.13 -22.76
C ARG A 203 -7.77 -13.72 -23.61
N TYR A 204 -8.29 -12.52 -23.38
CA TYR A 204 -9.41 -11.94 -24.10
C TYR A 204 -9.16 -10.44 -24.29
N GLN A 205 -9.79 -9.85 -25.29
CA GLN A 205 -9.76 -8.42 -25.49
C GLN A 205 -10.81 -7.74 -24.59
N PRO A 206 -10.42 -6.83 -23.68
CA PRO A 206 -11.36 -6.06 -22.89
C PRO A 206 -12.24 -5.19 -23.77
N THR A 207 -13.53 -5.15 -23.46
CA THR A 207 -14.53 -4.35 -24.16
C THR A 207 -15.28 -3.52 -23.12
N ILE A 208 -15.61 -2.27 -23.44
CA ILE A 208 -16.38 -1.40 -22.55
C ILE A 208 -17.79 -2.00 -22.39
N PRO A 209 -18.23 -2.32 -21.16
CA PRO A 209 -19.58 -2.83 -20.93
C PRO A 209 -20.65 -1.78 -21.28
N PRO A 210 -21.84 -2.18 -21.77
CA PRO A 210 -22.89 -1.23 -22.18
C PRO A 210 -23.44 -0.31 -21.07
N LYS A 211 -23.19 -0.65 -19.80
CA LYS A 211 -23.63 0.09 -18.61
C LYS A 211 -22.45 0.62 -17.78
N ALA A 212 -21.28 0.78 -18.40
CA ALA A 212 -20.12 1.30 -17.71
C ALA A 212 -20.25 2.83 -17.57
N ASP A 213 -20.08 3.32 -16.35
CA ASP A 213 -19.91 4.75 -16.08
C ASP A 213 -18.43 5.12 -16.25
N GLU A 214 -18.16 6.16 -17.03
CA GLU A 214 -16.81 6.71 -17.14
C GLU A 214 -16.47 7.48 -15.86
N TYR A 215 -15.36 7.11 -15.22
CA TYR A 215 -14.81 7.85 -14.08
C TYR A 215 -13.68 8.75 -14.56
N CYS A 216 -13.85 10.06 -14.32
CA CYS A 216 -12.82 11.06 -14.55
C CYS A 216 -12.37 11.69 -13.23
N ALA A 217 -11.24 12.38 -13.29
CA ALA A 217 -10.70 13.15 -12.19
C ALA A 217 -11.69 14.15 -11.60
N GLU A 218 -12.41 14.86 -12.47
CA GLU A 218 -13.41 15.85 -12.12
C GLU A 218 -14.63 15.20 -11.47
N THR A 219 -15.05 14.03 -11.95
CA THR A 219 -16.15 13.25 -11.36
C THR A 219 -15.83 12.80 -9.93
N LEU A 220 -14.55 12.55 -9.62
CA LEU A 220 -14.12 12.17 -8.28
C LEU A 220 -13.90 13.39 -7.37
N GLY A 221 -13.28 14.46 -7.88
CA GLY A 221 -12.82 15.58 -7.05
C GLY A 221 -13.80 16.75 -6.92
N CYS A 222 -14.58 17.07 -7.95
CA CYS A 222 -15.44 18.26 -7.96
C CYS A 222 -16.70 18.18 -7.08
N PRO A 223 -17.29 16.99 -6.79
CA PRO A 223 -18.42 16.89 -5.86
C PRO A 223 -18.04 17.12 -4.39
N GLU A 224 -16.75 17.04 -4.05
CA GLU A 224 -16.28 17.16 -2.66
C GLU A 224 -16.21 18.62 -2.21
N GLU A 225 -16.35 18.85 -0.89
CA GLU A 225 -16.31 20.18 -0.28
C GLU A 225 -15.36 20.23 0.92
N GLY A 226 -14.93 21.44 1.31
CA GLY A 226 -14.10 21.65 2.50
C GLY A 226 -12.72 20.97 2.43
N LEU A 227 -12.31 20.32 3.52
CA LEU A 227 -11.00 19.66 3.62
C LEU A 227 -10.86 18.51 2.61
N ALA A 228 -11.95 17.81 2.34
CA ALA A 228 -11.97 16.70 1.39
C ALA A 228 -11.50 17.13 0.00
N ARG A 229 -12.10 18.21 -0.52
CA ARG A 229 -11.72 18.81 -1.79
C ARG A 229 -10.26 19.26 -1.80
N LYS A 230 -9.82 19.94 -0.75
CA LYS A 230 -8.44 20.42 -0.64
C LYS A 230 -7.43 19.28 -0.74
N PHE A 231 -7.65 18.18 -0.01
CA PHE A 231 -6.75 17.02 -0.05
C PHE A 231 -6.77 16.32 -1.41
N MET A 232 -7.92 16.22 -2.07
CA MET A 232 -8.00 15.67 -3.43
C MET A 232 -7.25 16.53 -4.44
N GLU A 233 -7.41 17.86 -4.39
CA GLU A 233 -6.70 18.80 -5.26
C GLU A 233 -5.18 18.77 -5.04
N GLU A 234 -4.72 18.64 -3.79
CA GLU A 234 -3.31 18.51 -3.42
C GLU A 234 -2.70 17.16 -3.85
N SER A 235 -3.51 16.09 -3.89
CA SER A 235 -3.06 14.75 -4.28
C SER A 235 -3.06 14.51 -5.79
N PHE A 236 -3.62 15.44 -6.57
CA PHE A 236 -3.87 15.26 -7.99
C PHE A 236 -2.59 15.33 -8.84
N VAL A 237 -2.41 14.36 -9.74
CA VAL A 237 -1.29 14.35 -10.69
C VAL A 237 -1.60 15.32 -11.83
N LYS A 238 -0.99 16.50 -11.79
CA LYS A 238 -1.23 17.57 -12.76
C LYS A 238 -0.57 17.36 -14.12
N SER A 239 0.37 16.43 -14.27
CA SER A 239 1.02 16.21 -15.56
C SER A 239 1.57 14.79 -15.66
N PRO A 240 1.63 14.20 -16.87
CA PRO A 240 2.29 12.93 -17.09
C PRO A 240 3.76 12.98 -16.67
N LYS A 241 4.28 11.84 -16.19
CA LYS A 241 5.70 11.67 -15.92
C LYS A 241 6.47 11.67 -17.24
N GLU A 242 7.45 12.55 -17.39
CA GLU A 242 8.28 12.66 -18.61
C GLU A 242 9.36 11.58 -18.70
N THR A 243 9.66 10.91 -17.58
CA THR A 243 10.63 9.83 -17.52
C THR A 243 9.94 8.47 -17.62
N SER A 244 10.63 7.51 -18.23
CA SER A 244 10.20 6.12 -18.20
C SER A 244 10.19 5.60 -16.75
N PRO A 245 9.26 4.70 -16.40
CA PRO A 245 9.22 4.09 -15.08
C PRO A 245 10.52 3.31 -14.80
N CYS A 246 10.80 3.06 -13.52
CA CYS A 246 11.93 2.24 -13.10
C CYS A 246 11.90 0.84 -13.74
N THR A 247 13.06 0.20 -13.86
CA THR A 247 13.16 -1.16 -14.40
C THR A 247 12.74 -2.19 -13.35
N LEU A 248 11.73 -3.01 -13.65
CA LEU A 248 11.24 -4.03 -12.74
C LEU A 248 12.31 -5.11 -12.51
N PRO A 249 12.70 -5.40 -11.27
CA PRO A 249 13.64 -6.48 -10.99
C PRO A 249 13.07 -7.86 -11.38
N PRO A 250 13.93 -8.83 -11.71
CA PRO A 250 13.49 -10.19 -12.02
C PRO A 250 12.82 -10.85 -10.80
N PRO A 251 12.01 -11.91 -11.00
CA PRO A 251 11.50 -12.69 -9.87
C PRO A 251 12.64 -13.25 -9.03
N TYR A 252 12.38 -13.50 -7.76
CA TYR A 252 13.29 -14.29 -6.94
C TYR A 252 13.45 -15.69 -7.53
N ASP A 253 14.68 -16.20 -7.55
CA ASP A 253 14.88 -17.62 -7.75
C ASP A 253 14.33 -18.40 -6.53
N PRO A 254 14.03 -19.70 -6.68
CA PRO A 254 13.40 -20.49 -5.62
C PRO A 254 14.17 -20.49 -4.29
N ILE A 255 15.50 -20.42 -4.33
CA ILE A 255 16.36 -20.46 -3.14
C ILE A 255 16.30 -19.10 -2.43
N SER A 256 16.57 -18.01 -3.16
CA SER A 256 16.48 -16.66 -2.58
C SER A 256 15.09 -16.35 -2.03
N LEU A 257 14.01 -16.80 -2.70
CA LEU A 257 12.66 -16.65 -2.20
C LEU A 257 12.44 -17.42 -0.89
N HIS A 258 12.96 -18.64 -0.82
CA HIS A 258 12.89 -19.45 0.41
C HIS A 258 13.62 -18.75 1.55
N ASP A 259 14.82 -18.21 1.30
CA ASP A 259 15.62 -17.53 2.30
C ASP A 259 14.95 -16.27 2.85
N VAL A 260 14.34 -15.45 1.99
CA VAL A 260 13.56 -14.27 2.41
C VAL A 260 12.39 -14.69 3.30
N LEU A 261 11.56 -15.64 2.82
CA LEU A 261 10.38 -16.11 3.57
C LEU A 261 10.76 -16.78 4.89
N TRP A 262 11.85 -17.56 4.89
CA TRP A 262 12.37 -18.21 6.07
C TRP A 262 12.95 -17.20 7.06
N GLY A 263 13.67 -16.18 6.59
CA GLY A 263 14.19 -15.09 7.40
C GLY A 263 13.08 -14.35 8.14
N GLU A 264 12.01 -13.97 7.43
CA GLU A 264 10.83 -13.34 8.04
C GLU A 264 10.20 -14.23 9.11
N LYS A 265 9.97 -15.52 8.78
CA LYS A 265 9.39 -16.50 9.70
C LYS A 265 10.28 -16.70 10.92
N LYS A 266 11.59 -16.78 10.74
CA LYS A 266 12.57 -16.97 11.82
C LYS A 266 12.56 -15.80 12.80
N SER A 267 12.50 -14.56 12.31
CA SER A 267 12.38 -13.37 13.15
C SER A 267 11.10 -13.39 14.00
N VAL A 268 9.97 -13.80 13.41
CA VAL A 268 8.70 -13.96 14.15
C VAL A 268 8.82 -15.05 15.21
N LEU A 269 9.29 -16.24 14.84
CA LEU A 269 9.46 -17.38 15.78
C LEU A 269 10.41 -17.04 16.94
N GLN A 270 11.44 -16.23 16.69
CA GLN A 270 12.34 -15.77 17.74
C GLN A 270 11.59 -14.91 18.77
N VAL A 271 10.82 -13.92 18.33
CA VAL A 271 10.01 -13.07 19.23
C VAL A 271 8.97 -13.89 19.98
N GLU A 272 8.35 -14.88 19.33
CA GLU A 272 7.44 -15.82 20.00
C GLU A 272 8.14 -16.59 21.12
N SER A 273 9.36 -17.08 20.88
CA SER A 273 10.15 -17.81 21.88
C SER A 273 10.50 -16.92 23.08
N TRP A 274 10.90 -15.67 22.83
CA TRP A 274 11.21 -14.71 23.89
C TRP A 274 9.97 -14.34 24.71
N THR A 275 8.83 -14.16 24.04
CA THR A 275 7.56 -13.88 24.72
C THR A 275 7.19 -15.03 25.64
N ARG A 276 7.30 -16.28 25.17
CA ARG A 276 7.02 -17.46 26.00
C ARG A 276 7.93 -17.53 27.23
N ALA A 277 9.24 -17.37 27.02
CA ALA A 277 10.21 -17.39 28.12
C ALA A 277 9.95 -16.27 29.15
N TYR A 278 9.58 -15.06 28.69
CA TYR A 278 9.22 -13.95 29.57
C TYR A 278 8.02 -14.29 30.48
N TRP A 279 6.99 -14.94 29.95
CA TRP A 279 5.81 -15.30 30.76
C TRP A 279 6.04 -16.54 31.64
N GLU A 280 6.93 -17.46 31.25
CA GLU A 280 7.35 -18.60 32.08
C GLU A 280 8.14 -18.17 33.32
N THR A 281 8.90 -17.07 33.25
CA THR A 281 9.63 -16.54 34.42
C THR A 281 8.71 -15.78 35.37
N GLN A 282 7.75 -15.02 34.82
CA GLN A 282 6.76 -14.26 35.60
C GLN A 282 5.75 -15.15 36.34
N THR A 283 5.44 -16.34 35.83
CA THR A 283 4.53 -17.29 36.48
C THR A 283 5.17 -18.10 37.61
N LYS A 284 6.50 -18.02 37.78
CA LYS A 284 7.26 -18.68 38.85
C LYS A 284 7.59 -17.75 40.03
N GLN A 285 7.26 -16.47 39.92
CA GLN A 285 7.33 -15.47 41.00
C GLN A 285 5.96 -15.32 41.66
#